data_AF-A0A9D8QTD2-F1
#
_entry.id   AF-A0A9D8QTD2-F1
#
_cell.length_a   1.000
_cell.length_b   1.000
_cell.length_c   1.000
_cell.angle_alpha   90.00
_cell.angle_beta   90.00
_cell.angle_gamma   90.00
#
_symmetry.space_group_name_H-M   'P 1'
#
loop_
_entity.id
_entity.type
_entity.pdbx_description
1 polymer ?
#
loop_
_entity_poly.entity_id
_entity_poly.type
_entity_poly.pdbx_seq_one_letter_code
_entity_poly.pdbx_strand_id
1 'polypeptide(L)'
;IKLGQLDEIQPQDSLTKMRNTMNEQLNTQIDSLMSYLDNFEQRKQRAIDEIQSAALSAQYWRVGDYDSFSNSSFWLSEVEKQPALFQLRNEKWLPKLQAAMSEAPTMFVFGAGHLIGTYGMLQLLRNAGYTVEQIKK
;
A
#
# COMPACT_ATOMS: atom_id res chain seq x y z
N ILE A 1 27.15 47.04 -37.53
CA ILE A 1 27.22 46.64 -36.10
C ILE A 1 26.06 47.33 -35.39
N LYS A 2 24.92 46.67 -35.20
CA LYS A 2 23.82 47.19 -34.36
C LYS A 2 23.95 46.50 -33.01
N LEU A 3 24.61 47.19 -32.07
CA LEU A 3 24.65 46.82 -30.67
C LEU A 3 23.24 46.98 -30.08
N GLY A 4 22.78 45.93 -29.40
CA GLY A 4 21.42 45.78 -28.93
C GLY A 4 21.02 46.85 -27.91
N GLN A 5 19.76 47.26 -28.01
CA GLN A 5 19.06 47.90 -26.91
C GLN A 5 18.77 46.81 -25.87
N LEU A 6 19.53 46.83 -24.78
CA LEU A 6 19.08 46.19 -23.55
C LEU A 6 17.97 47.10 -23.02
N ASP A 7 16.72 46.72 -23.27
CA ASP A 7 15.58 47.39 -22.66
C ASP A 7 15.71 47.24 -21.13
N GLU A 8 16.05 48.32 -20.44
CA GLU A 8 16.09 48.36 -18.99
C GLU A 8 14.68 48.11 -18.45
N ILE A 9 14.49 46.96 -17.81
CA ILE A 9 13.24 46.60 -17.13
C ILE A 9 12.94 47.68 -16.11
N GLN A 10 11.83 48.39 -16.29
CA GLN A 10 11.50 49.48 -15.39
C GLN A 10 11.11 48.93 -14.01
N PRO A 11 11.44 49.63 -12.91
CA PRO A 11 11.11 49.16 -11.55
C PRO A 11 9.62 48.81 -11.36
N GLN A 12 8.72 49.51 -12.06
CA GLN A 12 7.28 49.24 -12.05
C GLN A 12 6.91 47.90 -12.71
N ASP A 13 7.65 47.47 -13.73
CA ASP A 13 7.46 46.16 -14.37
C ASP A 13 7.88 45.03 -13.42
N SER A 14 8.95 45.26 -12.65
CA SER A 14 9.42 44.33 -11.62
C SER A 14 8.43 44.17 -10.47
N LEU A 15 7.85 45.28 -9.99
CA LEU A 15 6.80 45.25 -8.96
C LEU A 15 5.52 44.57 -9.46
N THR A 16 5.13 44.86 -10.70
CA THR A 16 3.96 44.22 -11.33
C THR A 16 4.15 42.72 -11.49
N LYS A 17 5.34 42.30 -11.94
CA LYS A 17 5.70 40.88 -12.06
C LYS A 17 5.69 40.19 -10.70
N MET A 18 6.30 40.78 -9.68
CA MET A 18 6.32 40.23 -8.31
C MET A 18 4.90 40.07 -7.76
N ARG A 19 4.05 41.09 -7.92
CA ARG A 19 2.63 41.03 -7.53
C ARG A 19 1.89 39.89 -8.25
N ASN A 20 2.09 39.76 -9.56
CA ASN A 20 1.42 38.72 -10.35
C ASN A 20 1.87 37.32 -9.92
N THR A 21 3.18 37.11 -9.71
CA THR A 21 3.71 35.84 -9.20
C THR A 21 3.17 35.51 -7.81
N MET A 22 3.11 36.49 -6.89
CA MET A 22 2.51 36.26 -5.56
C MET A 22 1.03 35.88 -5.67
N ASN A 23 0.26 36.52 -6.57
CA ASN A 23 -1.14 36.19 -6.79
C ASN A 23 -1.32 34.78 -7.38
N GLU A 24 -0.46 34.38 -8.31
CA GLU A 24 -0.47 33.03 -8.89
C GLU A 24 -0.16 31.95 -7.84
N GLN A 25 0.83 32.19 -6.98
CA GLN A 25 1.15 31.33 -5.85
C GLN A 25 -0.02 31.23 -4.87
N LEU A 26 -0.66 32.37 -4.56
CA LEU A 26 -1.83 32.40 -3.69
C LEU A 26 -3.00 31.61 -4.28
N ASN A 27 -3.29 31.78 -5.57
CA ASN A 27 -4.34 31.03 -6.25
C ASN A 27 -4.08 29.52 -6.23
N THR A 28 -2.81 29.12 -6.45
CA THR A 28 -2.42 27.70 -6.36
C THR A 28 -2.67 27.13 -4.96
N GLN A 29 -2.39 27.91 -3.91
CA GLN A 29 -2.68 27.49 -2.53
C GLN A 29 -4.18 27.41 -2.25
N ILE A 30 -4.97 28.36 -2.77
CA ILE A 30 -6.44 28.33 -2.69
C ILE A 30 -6.98 27.06 -3.36
N ASP A 31 -6.55 26.77 -4.59
CA ASP A 31 -6.99 25.58 -5.33
C ASP A 31 -6.61 24.30 -4.60
N SER A 32 -5.41 24.24 -4.02
CA SER A 32 -4.99 23.10 -3.20
C SER A 32 -5.92 22.92 -2.00
N LEU A 33 -6.21 23.99 -1.24
CA LEU A 33 -7.10 23.92 -0.08
C LEU A 33 -8.53 23.54 -0.46
N MET A 34 -9.05 24.07 -1.56
CA MET A 34 -10.37 23.69 -2.08
C MET A 34 -10.40 22.22 -2.47
N SER A 35 -9.39 21.72 -3.19
CA SER A 35 -9.26 20.29 -3.51
C SER A 35 -9.16 19.41 -2.26
N TYR A 36 -8.47 19.89 -1.21
CA TYR A 36 -8.49 19.24 0.08
C TYR A 36 -9.94 19.18 0.61
N LEU A 37 -10.67 20.29 0.69
CA LEU A 37 -12.02 20.30 1.24
C LEU A 37 -13.01 19.46 0.41
N ASP A 38 -12.96 19.53 -0.92
CA ASP A 38 -13.86 18.81 -1.83
C ASP A 38 -13.78 17.29 -1.63
N ASN A 39 -12.58 16.78 -1.32
CA ASN A 39 -12.35 15.36 -1.10
C ASN A 39 -12.36 14.95 0.38
N PHE A 40 -12.76 15.85 1.28
CA PHE A 40 -12.71 15.59 2.72
C PHE A 40 -13.55 14.38 3.14
N GLU A 41 -14.81 14.33 2.69
CA GLU A 41 -15.73 13.23 3.01
C GLU A 41 -15.21 11.88 2.50
N GLN A 42 -14.65 11.85 1.29
CA GLN A 42 -14.05 10.63 0.74
C GLN A 42 -12.81 10.18 1.53
N ARG A 43 -11.95 11.10 1.96
CA ARG A 43 -10.78 10.77 2.79
C ARG A 43 -11.20 10.29 4.18
N LYS A 44 -12.22 10.93 4.78
CA LYS A 44 -12.80 10.50 6.05
C LYS A 44 -13.35 9.08 5.92
N GLN A 45 -14.08 8.78 4.85
CA GLN A 45 -14.62 7.45 4.62
C GLN A 45 -13.51 6.40 4.45
N ARG A 46 -12.47 6.70 3.64
CA ARG A 46 -11.31 5.81 3.50
C ARG A 46 -10.64 5.49 4.84
N ALA A 47 -10.43 6.50 5.69
CA ALA A 47 -9.84 6.28 7.01
C ALA A 47 -10.73 5.40 7.90
N ILE A 48 -12.05 5.56 7.83
CA ILE A 48 -13.01 4.69 8.54
C ILE A 48 -12.91 3.26 8.01
N ASP A 49 -12.92 3.08 6.69
CA ASP A 49 -12.87 1.77 6.03
C ASP A 49 -11.56 1.03 6.37
N GLU A 50 -10.43 1.74 6.42
CA GLU A 50 -9.13 1.19 6.83
C GLU A 50 -9.17 0.69 8.28
N ILE A 51 -9.68 1.49 9.22
CA ILE A 51 -9.82 1.11 10.63
C ILE A 51 -10.75 -0.10 10.77
N GLN A 52 -11.87 -0.10 10.06
CA GLN A 52 -12.81 -1.22 10.06
C GLN A 52 -12.15 -2.49 9.50
N SER A 53 -11.42 -2.39 8.39
CA SER A 53 -10.71 -3.52 7.78
C SER A 53 -9.68 -4.12 8.75
N ALA A 54 -8.92 -3.28 9.46
CA ALA A 54 -7.97 -3.74 10.48
C ALA A 54 -8.68 -4.47 11.64
N ALA A 55 -9.78 -3.92 12.13
CA ALA A 55 -10.57 -4.51 13.22
C ALA A 55 -11.19 -5.86 12.81
N LEU A 56 -11.78 -5.94 11.62
CA LEU A 56 -12.36 -7.18 11.08
C LEU A 56 -11.29 -8.24 10.86
N SER A 57 -10.12 -7.86 10.37
CA SER A 57 -8.99 -8.78 10.19
C SER A 57 -8.60 -9.49 11.47
N ALA A 58 -8.58 -8.78 12.60
CA ALA A 58 -8.31 -9.39 13.90
C ALA A 58 -9.42 -10.37 14.32
N GLN A 59 -10.68 -10.09 13.97
CA GLN A 59 -11.80 -11.00 14.23
C GLN A 59 -11.72 -12.26 13.38
N TYR A 60 -11.45 -12.13 12.09
CA TYR A 60 -11.25 -13.28 11.19
C TYR A 60 -10.16 -14.21 11.70
N TRP A 61 -9.02 -13.65 12.12
CA TRP A 61 -7.95 -14.43 12.74
C TRP A 61 -8.41 -15.14 14.01
N ARG A 62 -9.11 -14.43 14.91
CA ARG A 62 -9.59 -14.97 16.19
C ARG A 62 -10.50 -16.17 16.01
N VAL A 63 -11.40 -16.14 15.03
CA VAL A 63 -12.37 -17.23 14.77
C VAL A 63 -11.83 -18.28 13.79
N GLY A 64 -10.63 -18.08 13.24
CA GLY A 64 -10.04 -18.97 12.26
C GLY A 64 -10.68 -18.87 10.88
N ASP A 65 -11.31 -17.75 10.53
CA ASP A 65 -11.76 -17.49 9.16
C ASP A 65 -10.56 -17.04 8.30
N TYR A 66 -9.82 -18.04 7.81
CA TYR A 66 -8.61 -17.79 7.03
C TYR A 66 -8.90 -17.07 5.70
N ASP A 67 -9.97 -17.44 5.01
CA ASP A 67 -10.26 -16.88 3.69
C ASP A 67 -10.55 -15.38 3.79
N SER A 68 -11.39 -14.98 4.75
CA SER A 68 -11.65 -13.55 5.02
C SER A 68 -10.40 -12.81 5.53
N PHE A 69 -9.59 -13.46 6.36
CA PHE A 69 -8.34 -12.89 6.85
C PHE A 69 -7.34 -12.60 5.71
N SER A 70 -7.08 -13.62 4.87
CA SER A 70 -6.08 -13.57 3.80
C SER A 70 -6.41 -12.59 2.68
N ASN A 71 -7.70 -12.23 2.52
CA ASN A 71 -8.20 -11.32 1.51
C ASN A 71 -8.62 -9.95 2.08
N SER A 72 -8.31 -9.68 3.35
CA SER A 72 -8.64 -8.39 3.95
C SER A 72 -7.81 -7.25 3.35
N SER A 73 -8.48 -6.14 3.00
CA SER A 73 -7.83 -4.99 2.36
C SER A 73 -6.68 -4.41 3.19
N PHE A 74 -6.84 -4.37 4.52
CA PHE A 74 -5.78 -3.95 5.44
C PHE A 74 -4.51 -4.80 5.27
N TRP A 75 -4.61 -6.13 5.41
CA TRP A 75 -3.43 -6.98 5.32
C TRP A 75 -2.84 -7.02 3.93
N LEU A 76 -3.66 -7.02 2.87
CA LEU A 76 -3.18 -6.94 1.49
C LEU A 76 -2.32 -5.69 1.30
N SER A 77 -2.80 -4.52 1.75
CA SER A 77 -2.02 -3.27 1.67
C SER A 77 -0.72 -3.35 2.48
N GLU A 78 -0.75 -3.91 3.69
CA GLU A 78 0.44 -4.02 4.53
C GLU A 78 1.52 -4.95 3.95
N VAL A 79 1.12 -6.08 3.35
CA VAL A 79 2.09 -7.00 2.75
C VAL A 79 2.63 -6.49 1.42
N GLU A 80 1.81 -5.78 0.63
CA GLU A 80 2.22 -5.16 -0.64
C GLU A 80 3.27 -4.06 -0.44
N LYS A 81 3.27 -3.37 0.70
CA LYS A 81 4.30 -2.38 1.06
C LYS A 81 5.68 -3.01 1.29
N GLN A 82 5.76 -4.32 1.53
CA GLN A 82 7.00 -5.02 1.88
C GLN A 82 7.19 -6.32 1.07
N PRO A 83 7.28 -6.24 -0.27
CA PRO A 83 7.34 -7.44 -1.13
C PRO A 83 8.59 -8.28 -0.88
N ALA A 84 9.70 -7.66 -0.47
CA ALA A 84 10.91 -8.39 -0.10
C ALA A 84 10.74 -9.25 1.16
N LEU A 85 9.90 -8.82 2.10
CA LEU A 85 9.64 -9.53 3.35
C LEU A 85 8.62 -10.65 3.15
N PHE A 86 7.55 -10.40 2.38
CA PHE A 86 6.45 -11.35 2.25
C PHE A 86 6.55 -12.18 0.98
N GLN A 87 6.45 -11.56 -0.21
CA GLN A 87 6.48 -12.28 -1.48
C GLN A 87 7.82 -12.99 -1.73
N LEU A 88 8.92 -12.24 -1.85
CA LEU A 88 10.21 -12.81 -2.26
C LEU A 88 10.75 -13.81 -1.22
N ARG A 89 10.43 -13.61 0.05
CA ARG A 89 10.81 -14.54 1.11
C ARG A 89 9.98 -15.82 1.05
N ASN A 90 8.66 -15.72 0.84
CA ASN A 90 7.80 -16.88 0.69
C ASN A 90 8.20 -17.72 -0.52
N GLU A 91 8.48 -17.09 -1.67
CA GLU A 91 8.99 -17.76 -2.87
C GLU A 91 10.32 -18.49 -2.59
N LYS A 92 11.24 -17.89 -1.84
CA LYS A 92 12.51 -18.52 -1.42
C LYS A 92 12.33 -19.64 -0.40
N TRP A 93 11.27 -19.58 0.41
CA TRP A 93 10.97 -20.62 1.41
C TRP A 93 10.32 -21.84 0.77
N LEU A 94 9.49 -21.67 -0.25
CA LEU A 94 8.71 -22.75 -0.85
C LEU A 94 9.56 -24.00 -1.18
N PRO A 95 10.69 -23.92 -1.90
CA PRO A 95 11.51 -25.11 -2.18
C PRO A 95 12.06 -25.81 -0.93
N LYS A 96 12.36 -25.04 0.13
CA LYS A 96 12.89 -25.57 1.39
C LYS A 96 11.82 -26.33 2.17
N LEU A 97 10.59 -25.79 2.18
CA LEU A 97 9.43 -26.45 2.77
C LEU A 97 9.12 -27.73 2.01
N GLN A 98 9.12 -27.70 0.68
CA GLN A 98 8.89 -28.89 -0.15
C GLN A 98 9.92 -29.99 0.13
N ALA A 99 11.20 -29.64 0.22
CA ALA A 99 12.26 -30.58 0.57
C ALA A 99 12.02 -31.21 1.97
N ALA A 100 11.77 -30.39 2.99
CA ALA A 100 11.52 -30.89 4.34
C ALA A 100 10.26 -31.77 4.43
N MET A 101 9.17 -31.38 3.76
CA MET A 101 7.94 -32.19 3.69
C MET A 101 8.12 -33.52 2.96
N SER A 102 9.03 -33.59 1.99
CA SER A 102 9.34 -34.84 1.28
C SER A 102 10.15 -35.82 2.12
N GLU A 103 10.87 -35.34 3.13
CA GLU A 103 11.71 -36.15 4.00
C GLU A 103 10.91 -36.72 5.18
N ALA A 104 10.09 -35.89 5.85
CA ALA A 104 9.31 -36.31 7.01
C ALA A 104 8.10 -35.38 7.27
N PRO A 105 7.07 -35.86 8.01
CA PRO A 105 6.04 -34.98 8.56
C PRO A 105 6.66 -33.83 9.34
N THR A 106 6.42 -32.60 8.89
CA THR A 106 7.10 -31.40 9.40
C THR A 106 6.09 -30.37 9.87
N MET A 107 6.32 -29.78 11.05
CA MET A 107 5.55 -28.64 11.55
C MET A 107 6.28 -27.34 11.19
N PHE A 108 5.58 -26.44 10.50
CA PHE A 108 6.06 -25.09 10.22
C PHE A 108 5.25 -24.06 11.00
N VAL A 109 5.91 -23.01 11.46
CA VAL A 109 5.26 -21.89 12.16
C VAL A 109 5.59 -20.61 11.40
N PHE A 110 4.54 -19.86 11.06
CA PHE A 110 4.65 -18.62 10.30
C PHE A 110 4.04 -17.46 11.08
N GLY A 111 4.59 -16.26 10.88
CA GLY A 111 3.87 -15.03 11.23
C GLY A 111 2.68 -14.83 10.28
N ALA A 112 1.57 -14.29 10.78
CA ALA A 112 0.30 -14.21 10.05
C ALA A 112 0.41 -13.47 8.70
N GLY A 113 1.27 -12.44 8.60
CA GLY A 113 1.53 -11.73 7.34
C GLY A 113 2.08 -12.62 6.21
N HIS A 114 2.75 -13.73 6.53
CA HIS A 114 3.23 -14.68 5.52
C HIS A 114 2.12 -15.53 4.89
N LEU A 115 0.89 -15.45 5.40
CA LEU A 115 -0.25 -16.24 4.95
C LEU A 115 -1.23 -15.42 4.09
N ILE A 116 -0.93 -14.15 3.81
CA ILE A 116 -1.85 -13.21 3.16
C ILE A 116 -1.75 -13.28 1.63
N GLY A 117 -2.90 -13.22 0.95
CA GLY A 117 -3.00 -13.00 -0.49
C GLY A 117 -2.42 -14.10 -1.39
N THR A 118 -2.24 -13.74 -2.66
CA THR A 118 -1.80 -14.66 -3.73
C THR A 118 -0.39 -15.22 -3.54
N TYR A 119 0.47 -14.46 -2.85
CA TYR A 119 1.82 -14.87 -2.49
C TYR A 119 1.93 -15.41 -1.05
N GLY A 120 0.81 -15.58 -0.37
CA GLY A 120 0.74 -16.21 0.95
C GLY A 120 1.15 -17.68 0.87
N MET A 121 1.83 -18.18 1.91
CA MET A 121 2.44 -19.51 1.90
C MET A 121 1.42 -20.63 1.61
N LEU A 122 0.19 -20.54 2.16
CA LEU A 122 -0.85 -21.53 1.89
C LEU A 122 -1.30 -21.51 0.42
N GLN A 123 -1.39 -20.32 -0.20
CA GLN A 123 -1.74 -20.21 -1.61
C GLN A 123 -0.63 -20.75 -2.51
N LEU A 124 0.64 -20.46 -2.19
CA LEU A 124 1.79 -20.99 -2.91
C LEU A 124 1.84 -22.53 -2.82
N LEU A 125 1.55 -23.11 -1.66
CA LEU A 125 1.45 -24.56 -1.49
C LEU A 125 0.32 -25.16 -2.34
N ARG A 126 -0.88 -24.56 -2.34
CA ARG A 126 -1.98 -24.99 -3.21
C ARG A 126 -1.58 -24.94 -4.69
N ASN A 127 -0.94 -23.86 -5.12
CA ASN A 127 -0.47 -23.68 -6.50
C ASN A 127 0.61 -24.71 -6.88
N ALA A 128 1.41 -25.16 -5.91
CA ALA A 128 2.40 -26.21 -6.08
C ALA A 128 1.79 -27.64 -6.07
N GLY A 129 0.47 -27.76 -5.99
CA GLY A 129 -0.25 -29.04 -6.05
C GLY A 129 -0.49 -29.71 -4.70
N TYR A 130 -0.21 -29.03 -3.57
CA TYR A 130 -0.52 -29.57 -2.25
C TYR A 130 -1.98 -29.37 -1.88
N THR A 131 -2.57 -30.38 -1.26
CA THR A 131 -3.85 -30.23 -0.54
C THR A 131 -3.58 -29.51 0.78
N VAL A 132 -4.24 -28.37 0.99
CA VAL A 132 -4.13 -27.57 2.22
C VAL A 132 -5.48 -27.55 2.90
N GLU A 133 -5.56 -28.16 4.08
CA GLU A 133 -6.78 -28.27 4.87
C GLU A 133 -6.63 -27.56 6.21
N GLN A 134 -7.64 -26.78 6.58
CA GLN A 134 -7.71 -26.21 7.92
C GLN A 134 -8.24 -27.25 8.90
N ILE A 135 -7.44 -27.58 9.91
CA ILE A 135 -7.86 -28.45 11.00
C ILE A 135 -8.80 -27.66 11.92
N LYS A 136 -10.05 -28.10 12.01
CA LYS A 136 -11.04 -27.56 12.96
C LYS A 136 -10.80 -28.14 14.35
N LYS A 137 -10.97 -27.32 15.39
CA LYS A 137 -11.03 -27.79 16.78
C LYS A 137 -12.43 -28.30 17.10
#